data_AF-A0A077Z6S1-F1
#
_entry.id   AF-A0A077Z6S1-F1
#
_cell.length_a   1.000
_cell.length_b   1.000
_cell.length_c   1.000
_cell.angle_alpha   90.00
_cell.angle_beta   90.00
_cell.angle_gamma   90.00
#
_symmetry.space_group_name_H-M   'P 1'
#
loop_
_entity.id
_entity.type
_entity.pdbx_description
1 polymer ?
#
loop_
_entity_poly.entity_id
_entity_poly.type
_entity_poly.pdbx_seq_one_letter_code
_entity_poly.pdbx_strand_id
1 'polypeptide(L)'
;MASARSKSFRDLKDVLSKALTSGSSYLPYAVKERAMSVCACYLGGIWKTISVQEAQISRVNGGMSNLLFLCQLPADAVPVGDEPSKTLLRIYFNVESETKLVTECVIFTLLSERHLGPKLYGIFSGGRLEEYIRSRPLLSPELQQPNISYRIAQKMARIHRLSVPVSKDPTYVVEAVQRWIKHLKEETKHFPEFALEVDDQTVEVNEQRVMSELELVRQFLNNSDSPVVFCHNDLHQGNILLPEESQDRCKDVVFIDYEYSSYNYRAFDIANHFNEWMFDYAVSSSPGFVVSSEHFPNESSQKLFFSGYLKELQRPASGESLEALYAEVAGFVPITNFFWAVWGLLQFEISPIDFDFLEFAKVRFHLYFKNRRAICAYLKELYQVGVDEPGVNRLIESEPIAT
;
A
#
# COMPACT_ATOMS: atom_id res chain seq x y z
N MET A 1 -28.63 -37.16 -2.50
CA MET A 1 -27.56 -37.08 -3.52
C MET A 1 -26.80 -35.79 -3.29
N ALA A 2 -25.65 -35.84 -2.60
CA ALA A 2 -24.78 -34.67 -2.51
C ALA A 2 -24.16 -34.49 -3.89
N SER A 3 -24.69 -33.53 -4.66
CA SER A 3 -24.07 -33.08 -5.90
C SER A 3 -22.58 -32.89 -5.61
N ALA A 4 -21.74 -33.55 -6.41
CA ALA A 4 -20.29 -33.36 -6.39
C ALA A 4 -20.01 -31.91 -6.84
N ARG A 5 -20.18 -30.96 -5.92
CA ARG A 5 -19.81 -29.56 -6.12
C ARG A 5 -18.36 -29.58 -6.55
N SER A 6 -18.11 -29.25 -7.82
CA SER A 6 -16.78 -29.12 -8.41
C SER A 6 -15.88 -28.41 -7.40
N LYS A 7 -14.91 -29.11 -6.82
CA LYS A 7 -14.02 -28.55 -5.79
C LYS A 7 -12.92 -27.68 -6.38
N SER A 8 -12.76 -27.65 -7.70
CA SER A 8 -11.71 -26.87 -8.37
C SER A 8 -11.99 -25.37 -8.29
N PHE A 9 -11.18 -24.62 -7.54
CA PHE A 9 -11.33 -23.16 -7.40
C PHE A 9 -10.80 -22.39 -8.63
N ARG A 10 -10.08 -23.06 -9.54
CA ARG A 10 -9.56 -22.45 -10.78
C ARG A 10 -10.67 -21.88 -11.67
N ASP A 11 -11.83 -22.54 -11.76
CA ASP A 11 -12.97 -22.09 -12.57
C ASP A 11 -13.61 -20.78 -12.07
N LEU A 12 -13.38 -20.39 -10.82
CA LEU A 12 -13.97 -19.18 -10.24
C LEU A 12 -13.53 -17.93 -11.02
N LYS A 13 -12.26 -17.91 -11.46
CA LYS A 13 -11.69 -16.84 -12.29
C LYS A 13 -12.40 -16.74 -13.64
N ASP A 14 -12.71 -17.87 -14.27
CA ASP A 14 -13.39 -17.95 -15.57
C ASP A 14 -14.87 -17.58 -15.51
N VAL A 15 -15.55 -17.96 -14.42
CA VAL A 15 -16.95 -17.56 -14.19
C VAL A 15 -17.04 -16.06 -13.92
N LEU A 16 -16.10 -15.52 -13.16
CA LEU A 16 -16.06 -14.11 -12.79
C LEU A 16 -15.59 -13.19 -13.90
N SER A 17 -14.62 -13.58 -14.73
CA SER A 17 -14.19 -12.79 -15.89
C SER A 17 -15.37 -12.53 -16.84
N LYS A 18 -16.26 -13.51 -17.02
CA LYS A 18 -17.53 -13.38 -17.76
C LYS A 18 -18.56 -12.51 -17.04
N ALA A 19 -18.58 -12.54 -15.70
CA ALA A 19 -19.50 -11.74 -14.90
C ALA A 19 -19.13 -10.25 -14.91
N LEU A 20 -17.83 -9.95 -14.76
CA LEU A 20 -17.29 -8.60 -14.70
C LEU A 20 -17.53 -7.82 -15.99
N THR A 21 -17.41 -8.46 -17.15
CA THR A 21 -17.63 -7.82 -18.45
C THR A 21 -19.10 -7.50 -18.72
N SER A 22 -20.04 -8.05 -17.96
CA SER A 22 -21.48 -7.85 -18.18
C SER A 22 -22.03 -6.50 -17.69
N GLY A 23 -21.28 -5.77 -16.84
CA GLY A 23 -21.72 -4.50 -16.25
C GLY A 23 -22.94 -4.60 -15.32
N SER A 24 -23.48 -5.79 -15.13
CA SER A 24 -24.65 -6.03 -14.28
C SER A 24 -24.29 -5.93 -12.80
N SER A 25 -25.13 -5.24 -12.02
CA SER A 25 -25.07 -5.31 -10.55
C SER A 25 -25.48 -6.68 -10.02
N TYR A 26 -26.16 -7.48 -10.84
CA TYR A 26 -26.58 -8.83 -10.48
C TYR A 26 -25.40 -9.81 -10.59
N LEU A 27 -25.00 -10.32 -9.43
CA LEU A 27 -24.04 -11.40 -9.33
C LEU A 27 -24.59 -12.69 -9.94
N PRO A 28 -23.93 -13.26 -10.98
CA PRO A 28 -24.38 -14.50 -11.58
C PRO A 28 -24.53 -15.61 -10.54
N TYR A 29 -25.57 -16.43 -10.69
CA TYR A 29 -25.86 -17.51 -9.75
C TYR A 29 -24.65 -18.43 -9.50
N ALA A 30 -23.88 -18.73 -10.55
CA ALA A 30 -22.67 -19.54 -10.44
C ALA A 30 -21.60 -18.92 -9.51
N VAL A 31 -21.48 -17.59 -9.48
CA VAL A 31 -20.58 -16.89 -8.55
C VAL A 31 -21.08 -17.04 -7.12
N LYS A 32 -22.39 -16.83 -6.89
CA LYS A 32 -23.00 -16.98 -5.56
C LYS A 32 -22.88 -18.40 -5.03
N GLU A 33 -23.16 -19.40 -5.86
CA GLU A 33 -23.04 -20.81 -5.50
C GLU A 33 -21.61 -21.16 -5.10
N ARG A 34 -20.63 -20.60 -5.80
CA ARG A 34 -19.23 -20.89 -5.52
C ARG A 34 -18.72 -20.18 -4.26
N ALA A 35 -19.08 -18.92 -4.08
CA ALA A 35 -18.79 -18.18 -2.84
C ALA A 35 -19.41 -18.89 -1.62
N MET A 36 -20.64 -19.40 -1.74
CA MET A 36 -21.25 -20.23 -0.70
C MET A 36 -20.52 -21.56 -0.48
N SER A 37 -20.06 -22.21 -1.54
CA SER A 37 -19.26 -23.43 -1.42
C SER A 37 -17.94 -23.19 -0.68
N VAL A 38 -17.30 -22.02 -0.86
CA VAL A 38 -16.10 -21.63 -0.12
C VAL A 38 -16.47 -21.39 1.35
N CYS A 39 -17.48 -20.56 1.64
CA CYS A 39 -17.90 -20.25 3.00
C CYS A 39 -18.28 -21.53 3.78
N ALA A 40 -19.09 -22.41 3.19
CA ALA A 40 -19.47 -23.70 3.79
C ALA A 40 -18.26 -24.61 4.09
N CYS A 41 -17.23 -24.56 3.25
CA CYS A 41 -16.03 -25.39 3.40
C CYS A 41 -15.12 -24.89 4.52
N TYR A 42 -14.90 -23.58 4.60
CA TYR A 42 -13.90 -22.98 5.50
C TYR A 42 -14.48 -22.49 6.83
N LEU A 43 -15.73 -22.00 6.85
CA LEU A 43 -16.37 -21.51 8.08
C LEU A 43 -17.09 -22.63 8.83
N GLY A 44 -17.59 -23.63 8.13
CA GLY A 44 -18.40 -24.68 8.75
C GLY A 44 -19.69 -24.13 9.38
N GLY A 45 -20.18 -24.79 10.43
CA GLY A 45 -21.39 -24.37 11.15
C GLY A 45 -22.62 -24.16 10.25
N ILE A 46 -23.37 -23.10 10.52
CA ILE A 46 -24.58 -22.73 9.77
C ILE A 46 -24.32 -22.48 8.28
N TRP A 47 -23.11 -22.10 7.87
CA TRP A 47 -22.78 -21.89 6.45
C TRP A 47 -22.94 -23.15 5.59
N LYS A 48 -22.93 -24.34 6.20
CA LYS A 48 -23.19 -25.61 5.49
C LYS A 48 -24.68 -25.85 5.19
N THR A 49 -25.59 -25.15 5.89
CA THR A 49 -27.04 -25.37 5.78
C THR A 49 -27.73 -24.31 4.93
N ILE A 50 -27.16 -23.11 4.82
CA ILE A 50 -27.72 -22.01 4.03
C ILE A 50 -27.67 -22.30 2.53
N SER A 51 -28.82 -22.14 1.85
CA SER A 51 -28.91 -22.25 0.40
C SER A 51 -28.35 -21.02 -0.31
N VAL A 52 -28.05 -21.16 -1.61
CA VAL A 52 -27.51 -20.05 -2.43
C VAL A 52 -28.51 -18.89 -2.53
N GLN A 53 -29.80 -19.18 -2.45
CA GLN A 53 -30.90 -18.21 -2.52
C GLN A 53 -31.06 -17.40 -1.23
N GLU A 54 -30.79 -18.01 -0.07
CA GLU A 54 -30.90 -17.36 1.24
C GLU A 54 -29.67 -16.48 1.56
N ALA A 55 -28.50 -16.86 1.05
CA ALA A 55 -27.27 -16.12 1.30
C ALA A 55 -27.25 -14.74 0.64
N GLN A 56 -26.79 -13.74 1.39
CA GLN A 56 -26.62 -12.39 0.89
C GLN A 56 -25.17 -12.20 0.44
N ILE A 57 -24.96 -12.26 -0.88
CA ILE A 57 -23.64 -12.06 -1.50
C ILE A 57 -23.69 -10.83 -2.39
N SER A 58 -22.83 -9.86 -2.08
CA SER A 58 -22.67 -8.62 -2.84
C SER A 58 -21.21 -8.37 -3.16
N ARG A 59 -20.96 -7.68 -4.28
CA ARG A 59 -19.61 -7.21 -4.63
C ARG A 59 -19.28 -6.00 -3.76
N VAL A 60 -18.07 -5.97 -3.22
CA VAL A 60 -17.52 -4.80 -2.56
C VAL A 60 -16.67 -4.06 -3.59
N ASN A 61 -16.95 -2.77 -3.75
CA ASN A 61 -16.10 -1.89 -4.55
C ASN A 61 -14.87 -1.53 -3.72
N GLY A 62 -13.67 -1.73 -4.27
CA GLY A 62 -12.40 -1.53 -3.58
C GLY A 62 -11.38 -2.60 -3.98
N GLY A 63 -10.11 -2.20 -4.09
CA GLY A 63 -9.02 -3.05 -4.57
C GLY A 63 -8.86 -3.01 -6.09
N MET A 64 -7.67 -2.63 -6.57
CA MET A 64 -7.36 -2.52 -8.00
C MET A 64 -7.09 -3.88 -8.66
N SER A 65 -6.60 -4.86 -7.88
CA SER A 65 -6.02 -6.10 -8.42
C SER A 65 -6.87 -7.36 -8.17
N ASN A 66 -7.83 -7.28 -7.24
CA ASN A 66 -8.54 -8.41 -6.68
C ASN A 66 -10.06 -8.16 -6.66
N LEU A 67 -10.86 -9.23 -6.71
CA LEU A 67 -12.30 -9.12 -6.50
C LEU A 67 -12.68 -9.41 -5.06
N LEU A 68 -13.54 -8.55 -4.51
CA LEU A 68 -14.05 -8.65 -3.16
C LEU A 68 -15.56 -8.90 -3.15
N PHE A 69 -15.97 -9.90 -2.37
CA PHE A 69 -17.37 -10.22 -2.14
C PHE A 69 -17.66 -10.23 -0.64
N LEU A 70 -18.65 -9.46 -0.22
CA LEU A 70 -19.22 -9.59 1.11
C LEU A 70 -20.20 -10.76 1.08
N CYS A 71 -19.92 -11.78 1.88
CA CYS A 71 -20.81 -12.91 2.10
C CYS A 71 -21.42 -12.77 3.49
N GLN A 72 -22.76 -12.76 3.55
CA GLN A 72 -23.52 -12.54 4.78
C GLN A 72 -24.62 -13.59 4.93
N LEU A 73 -24.77 -14.12 6.14
CA LEU A 73 -25.90 -14.97 6.54
C LEU A 73 -27.22 -14.20 6.44
N PRO A 74 -28.35 -14.89 6.18
CA PRO A 74 -29.66 -14.25 6.26
C PRO A 74 -29.94 -13.72 7.68
N ALA A 75 -30.80 -12.72 7.80
CA ALA A 75 -30.98 -11.97 9.05
C ALA A 75 -31.51 -12.81 10.23
N ASP A 76 -32.20 -13.91 9.94
CA ASP A 76 -32.78 -14.86 10.88
C ASP A 76 -31.85 -16.05 11.21
N ALA A 77 -30.73 -16.19 10.50
CA ALA A 77 -29.74 -17.23 10.78
C ALA A 77 -28.87 -16.85 11.97
N VAL A 78 -28.80 -17.77 12.94
CA VAL A 78 -27.97 -17.63 14.15
C VAL A 78 -26.77 -18.57 14.05
N PRO A 79 -25.52 -18.07 14.15
CA PRO A 79 -24.34 -18.92 14.24
C PRO A 79 -24.48 -20.00 15.33
N VAL A 80 -24.07 -21.22 15.01
CA VAL A 80 -24.16 -22.39 15.90
C VAL A 80 -22.91 -22.50 16.79
N GLY A 81 -21.78 -21.93 16.36
CA GLY A 81 -20.51 -21.88 17.07
C GLY A 81 -19.82 -20.52 16.92
N ASP A 82 -18.52 -20.54 16.58
CA ASP A 82 -17.68 -19.35 16.42
C ASP A 82 -17.65 -18.83 14.97
N GLU A 83 -18.48 -19.38 14.08
CA GLU A 83 -18.54 -18.93 12.70
C GLU A 83 -19.10 -17.50 12.59
N PRO A 84 -18.53 -16.67 11.69
CA PRO A 84 -18.97 -15.29 11.56
C PRO A 84 -20.29 -15.20 10.80
N SER A 85 -21.10 -14.19 11.10
CA SER A 85 -22.30 -13.87 10.33
C SER A 85 -21.99 -13.15 9.00
N LYS A 86 -20.81 -12.55 8.89
CA LYS A 86 -20.30 -11.84 7.70
C LYS A 86 -18.83 -12.14 7.46
N THR A 87 -18.44 -12.28 6.20
CA THR A 87 -17.04 -12.50 5.80
C THR A 87 -16.77 -11.83 4.47
N LEU A 88 -15.50 -11.47 4.22
CA LEU A 88 -15.02 -11.01 2.93
C LEU A 88 -14.33 -12.15 2.20
N LEU A 89 -14.81 -12.44 1.00
CA LEU A 89 -14.18 -13.36 0.06
C LEU A 89 -13.33 -12.55 -0.93
N ARG A 90 -12.01 -12.74 -0.88
CA ARG A 90 -11.05 -12.11 -1.79
C ARG A 90 -10.55 -13.10 -2.82
N ILE A 91 -10.66 -12.75 -4.10
CA ILE A 91 -10.29 -13.61 -5.22
C ILE A 91 -9.20 -12.94 -6.05
N TYR A 92 -8.11 -13.65 -6.26
CA TYR A 92 -6.92 -13.16 -6.92
C TYR A 92 -7.03 -13.31 -8.44
N PHE A 93 -6.91 -12.19 -9.17
CA PHE A 93 -6.91 -12.19 -10.65
C PHE A 93 -5.51 -12.01 -11.22
N ASN A 94 -4.71 -11.14 -10.62
CA ASN A 94 -3.41 -10.75 -11.14
C ASN A 94 -2.28 -11.15 -10.18
N VAL A 95 -2.07 -12.47 -10.06
CA VAL A 95 -0.97 -12.98 -9.23
C VAL A 95 0.34 -12.73 -9.96
N GLU A 96 1.12 -11.77 -9.46
CA GLU A 96 2.41 -11.38 -10.03
C GLU A 96 3.40 -12.56 -10.08
N SER A 97 3.47 -13.34 -8.99
CA SER A 97 4.22 -14.59 -8.94
C SER A 97 3.71 -15.50 -7.82
N GLU A 98 3.97 -16.80 -7.92
CA GLU A 98 3.67 -17.76 -6.86
C GLU A 98 4.41 -17.41 -5.56
N THR A 99 5.66 -16.96 -5.65
CA THR A 99 6.46 -16.53 -4.49
C THR A 99 5.85 -15.33 -3.77
N LYS A 100 5.36 -14.33 -4.51
CA LYS A 100 4.67 -13.18 -3.92
C LYS A 100 3.38 -13.61 -3.22
N LEU A 101 2.59 -14.48 -3.84
CA LEU A 101 1.36 -15.00 -3.25
C LEU A 101 1.60 -15.77 -1.95
N VAL A 102 2.62 -16.62 -1.91
CA VAL A 102 3.02 -17.33 -0.69
C VAL A 102 3.44 -16.34 0.39
N THR A 103 4.25 -15.34 0.02
CA THR A 103 4.72 -14.29 0.95
C THR A 103 3.55 -13.52 1.56
N GLU A 104 2.61 -13.06 0.73
CA GLU A 104 1.40 -12.37 1.17
C GLU A 104 0.55 -13.24 2.09
N CYS A 105 0.38 -14.53 1.78
CA CYS A 105 -0.37 -15.46 2.62
C CYS A 105 0.29 -15.65 4.00
N VAL A 106 1.63 -15.76 4.05
CA VAL A 106 2.38 -15.85 5.32
C VAL A 106 2.22 -14.57 6.13
N ILE A 107 2.38 -13.40 5.50
CA ILE A 107 2.19 -12.09 6.15
C ILE A 107 0.76 -11.97 6.71
N PHE A 108 -0.24 -12.23 5.89
CA PHE A 108 -1.64 -12.12 6.28
C PHE A 108 -1.99 -13.06 7.43
N THR A 109 -1.53 -14.31 7.36
CA THR A 109 -1.72 -15.29 8.45
C THR A 109 -1.10 -14.78 9.75
N LEU A 110 0.13 -14.26 9.71
CA LEU A 110 0.81 -13.73 10.90
C LEU A 110 0.13 -12.50 11.49
N LEU A 111 -0.41 -11.60 10.64
CA LEU A 111 -1.13 -10.42 11.07
C LEU A 111 -2.48 -10.77 11.72
N SER A 112 -3.18 -11.75 11.14
CA SER A 112 -4.40 -12.34 11.70
C SER A 112 -4.14 -12.91 13.10
N GLU A 113 -3.14 -13.79 13.23
CA GLU A 113 -2.83 -14.44 14.52
C GLU A 113 -2.34 -13.47 15.60
N ARG A 114 -1.80 -12.31 15.20
CA ARG A 114 -1.36 -11.25 16.12
C ARG A 114 -2.41 -10.17 16.36
N HIS A 115 -3.62 -10.30 15.80
CA HIS A 115 -4.69 -9.31 15.92
C HIS A 115 -4.27 -7.90 15.45
N LEU A 116 -3.44 -7.84 14.40
CA LEU A 116 -2.93 -6.60 13.80
C LEU A 116 -3.53 -6.30 12.42
N GLY A 117 -4.25 -7.26 11.86
CA GLY A 117 -5.07 -7.12 10.65
C GLY A 117 -6.35 -7.96 10.77
N PRO A 118 -7.13 -8.07 9.69
CA PRO A 118 -8.35 -8.86 9.67
C PRO A 118 -8.08 -10.35 9.95
N LYS A 119 -8.98 -11.01 10.67
CA LYS A 119 -8.88 -12.46 10.91
C LYS A 119 -8.97 -13.23 9.58
N LEU A 120 -8.09 -14.22 9.42
CA LEU A 120 -8.08 -15.14 8.29
C LEU A 120 -8.96 -16.35 8.61
N TYR A 121 -9.99 -16.59 7.80
CA TYR A 121 -10.87 -17.76 7.94
C TYR A 121 -10.51 -18.92 7.01
N GLY A 122 -9.85 -18.64 5.88
CA GLY A 122 -9.47 -19.71 4.96
C GLY A 122 -8.60 -19.23 3.81
N ILE A 123 -7.73 -20.12 3.33
CA ILE A 123 -6.93 -19.94 2.12
C ILE A 123 -7.27 -21.07 1.15
N PHE A 124 -7.46 -20.73 -0.12
CA PHE A 124 -7.69 -21.68 -1.20
C PHE A 124 -6.98 -21.24 -2.47
N SER A 125 -6.89 -22.16 -3.44
CA SER A 125 -6.31 -21.84 -4.76
C SER A 125 -7.08 -20.69 -5.40
N GLY A 126 -6.44 -19.53 -5.55
CA GLY A 126 -7.03 -18.35 -6.18
C GLY A 126 -7.73 -17.36 -5.24
N GLY A 127 -7.64 -17.53 -3.92
CA GLY A 127 -8.23 -16.54 -3.00
C GLY A 127 -8.06 -16.84 -1.52
N ARG A 128 -8.66 -15.97 -0.72
CA ARG A 128 -8.79 -16.12 0.74
C ARG A 128 -10.16 -15.68 1.23
N LEU A 129 -10.51 -16.16 2.41
CA LEU A 129 -11.69 -15.77 3.16
C LEU A 129 -11.21 -15.06 4.43
N GLU A 130 -11.60 -13.79 4.60
CA GLU A 130 -11.14 -12.90 5.66
C GLU A 130 -12.31 -12.30 6.44
N GLU A 131 -12.00 -11.73 7.59
CA GLU A 131 -12.94 -11.01 8.43
C GLU A 131 -13.52 -9.80 7.73
N TYR A 132 -14.84 -9.68 7.77
CA TYR A 132 -15.50 -8.42 7.44
C TYR A 132 -15.50 -7.52 8.67
N ILE A 133 -14.57 -6.55 8.70
CA ILE A 133 -14.56 -5.51 9.72
C ILE A 133 -15.59 -4.47 9.34
N ARG A 134 -16.53 -4.18 10.25
CA ARG A 134 -17.53 -3.15 10.04
C ARG A 134 -16.90 -1.77 10.27
N SER A 135 -16.42 -1.18 9.17
CA SER A 135 -15.61 0.02 9.16
C SER A 135 -15.79 0.81 7.87
N ARG A 136 -15.20 2.00 7.83
CA ARG A 136 -14.93 2.74 6.60
C ARG A 136 -13.43 3.04 6.50
N PRO A 137 -12.87 3.27 5.30
CA PRO A 137 -11.56 3.88 5.18
C PRO A 137 -11.57 5.29 5.80
N LEU A 138 -10.39 5.77 6.18
CA LEU A 138 -10.21 7.18 6.54
C LEU A 138 -10.35 8.06 5.30
N LEU A 139 -10.82 9.27 5.52
CA LEU A 139 -10.78 10.35 4.55
C LEU A 139 -9.44 11.07 4.64
N SER A 140 -9.00 11.66 3.54
CA SER A 140 -7.70 12.33 3.45
C SER A 140 -7.50 13.43 4.52
N PRO A 141 -8.49 14.31 4.80
CA PRO A 141 -8.36 15.30 5.89
C PRO A 141 -8.30 14.70 7.30
N GLU A 142 -8.74 13.45 7.49
CA GLU A 142 -8.69 12.79 8.80
C GLU A 142 -7.27 12.39 9.20
N LEU A 143 -6.35 12.21 8.25
CA LEU A 143 -4.94 11.94 8.54
C LEU A 143 -4.29 13.06 9.36
N GLN A 144 -4.74 14.31 9.13
CA GLN A 144 -4.24 15.50 9.82
C GLN A 144 -4.77 15.64 11.27
N GLN A 145 -5.79 14.85 11.65
CA GLN A 145 -6.37 14.96 12.98
C GLN A 145 -5.37 14.43 14.04
N PRO A 146 -5.01 15.24 15.06
CA PRO A 146 -3.96 14.89 16.01
C PRO A 146 -4.14 13.53 16.69
N ASN A 147 -5.37 13.17 17.07
CA ASN A 147 -5.69 11.89 17.69
C ASN A 147 -5.55 10.72 16.73
N ILE A 148 -6.01 10.86 15.48
CA ILE A 148 -5.95 9.81 14.45
C ILE A 148 -4.48 9.58 14.07
N SER A 149 -3.75 10.65 13.75
CA SER A 149 -2.32 10.63 13.47
C SER A 149 -1.52 9.92 14.57
N TYR A 150 -1.81 10.23 15.84
CA TYR A 150 -1.19 9.58 16.99
C TYR A 150 -1.48 8.07 17.04
N ARG A 151 -2.72 7.64 16.74
CA ARG A 151 -3.08 6.21 16.71
C ARG A 151 -2.45 5.46 15.56
N ILE A 152 -2.37 6.07 14.39
CA ILE A 152 -1.65 5.52 13.24
C ILE A 152 -0.19 5.29 13.61
N ALA A 153 0.46 6.28 14.24
CA ALA A 153 1.84 6.16 14.70
C ALA A 153 2.05 4.98 15.66
N GLN A 154 1.13 4.79 16.62
CA GLN A 154 1.17 3.65 17.52
C GLN A 154 0.98 2.32 16.77
N LYS A 155 -0.01 2.22 15.87
CA LYS A 155 -0.24 0.99 15.10
C LYS A 155 0.98 0.66 14.21
N MET A 156 1.54 1.64 13.53
CA MET A 156 2.76 1.49 12.73
C MET A 156 3.93 0.99 13.57
N ALA A 157 4.15 1.54 14.77
CA ALA A 157 5.17 1.05 15.70
C ALA A 157 4.99 -0.43 16.08
N ARG A 158 3.74 -0.90 16.27
CA ARG A 158 3.45 -2.33 16.53
C ARG A 158 3.81 -3.20 15.33
N ILE A 159 3.48 -2.76 14.12
CA ILE A 159 3.83 -3.46 12.87
C ILE A 159 5.36 -3.52 12.70
N HIS A 160 6.07 -2.41 12.91
CA HIS A 160 7.53 -2.35 12.80
C HIS A 160 8.26 -3.26 13.80
N ARG A 161 7.62 -3.64 14.91
CA ARG A 161 8.16 -4.60 15.89
C ARG A 161 7.98 -6.07 15.48
N LEU A 162 7.24 -6.35 14.41
CA LEU A 162 6.97 -7.73 14.01
C LEU A 162 8.21 -8.43 13.48
N SER A 163 8.46 -9.64 13.98
CA SER A 163 9.34 -10.58 13.31
C SER A 163 8.51 -11.44 12.35
N VAL A 164 8.62 -11.12 11.06
CA VAL A 164 7.99 -11.83 9.94
C VAL A 164 9.04 -12.65 9.17
N PRO A 165 8.80 -13.92 8.79
CA PRO A 165 9.79 -14.81 8.17
C PRO A 165 9.90 -14.63 6.64
N VAL A 166 10.19 -13.40 6.21
CA VAL A 166 10.48 -13.02 4.81
C VAL A 166 11.94 -12.51 4.70
N SER A 167 12.41 -12.08 3.52
CA SER A 167 13.74 -11.45 3.42
C SER A 167 13.88 -10.30 4.42
N LYS A 168 15.05 -10.19 5.05
CA LYS A 168 15.40 -9.12 6.00
C LYS A 168 16.16 -7.99 5.33
N ASP A 169 16.60 -8.20 4.09
CA ASP A 169 17.42 -7.24 3.37
C ASP A 169 16.54 -6.05 2.92
N PRO A 170 16.98 -4.81 3.16
CA PRO A 170 16.21 -3.61 2.82
C PRO A 170 16.33 -3.23 1.33
N THR A 171 16.30 -4.22 0.44
CA THR A 171 16.49 -4.03 -1.01
C THR A 171 15.17 -3.74 -1.75
N TYR A 172 14.04 -3.82 -1.04
CA TYR A 172 12.69 -3.77 -1.61
C TYR A 172 12.45 -2.59 -2.56
N VAL A 173 12.83 -1.37 -2.15
CA VAL A 173 12.58 -0.15 -2.92
C VAL A 173 13.28 -0.21 -4.28
N VAL A 174 14.58 -0.55 -4.28
CA VAL A 174 15.39 -0.61 -5.51
C VAL A 174 14.93 -1.75 -6.40
N GLU A 175 14.69 -2.94 -5.84
CA GLU A 175 14.23 -4.10 -6.60
C GLU A 175 12.85 -3.88 -7.23
N ALA A 176 11.90 -3.28 -6.51
CA ALA A 176 10.58 -2.97 -7.04
C ALA A 176 10.67 -1.98 -8.21
N VAL A 177 11.41 -0.87 -8.03
CA VAL A 177 11.58 0.13 -9.10
C VAL A 177 12.28 -0.48 -10.31
N GLN A 178 13.34 -1.28 -10.13
CA GLN A 178 14.00 -1.99 -11.23
C GLN A 178 13.07 -2.93 -11.98
N ARG A 179 12.24 -3.70 -11.25
CA ARG A 179 11.23 -4.58 -11.87
C ARG A 179 10.20 -3.79 -12.67
N TRP A 180 9.73 -2.66 -12.14
CA TRP A 180 8.76 -1.81 -12.85
C TRP A 180 9.36 -1.15 -14.08
N ILE A 181 10.60 -0.64 -14.02
CA ILE A 181 11.29 -0.10 -15.20
C ILE A 181 11.46 -1.18 -16.26
N LYS A 182 11.86 -2.40 -15.85
CA LYS A 182 11.98 -3.53 -16.78
C LYS A 182 10.63 -3.83 -17.45
N HIS A 183 9.56 -3.95 -16.67
CA HIS A 183 8.22 -4.23 -17.20
C HIS A 183 7.72 -3.09 -18.10
N LEU A 184 7.91 -1.84 -17.70
CA LEU A 184 7.56 -0.66 -18.50
C LEU A 184 8.22 -0.72 -19.88
N LYS A 185 9.52 -1.04 -19.94
CA LYS A 185 10.27 -1.18 -21.20
C LYS A 185 9.82 -2.37 -22.05
N GLU A 186 9.17 -3.37 -21.47
CA GLU A 186 8.61 -4.52 -22.20
C GLU A 186 7.23 -4.18 -22.80
N GLU A 187 6.46 -3.29 -22.17
CA GLU A 187 5.09 -2.94 -22.57
C GLU A 187 5.03 -1.70 -23.49
N THR A 188 6.02 -0.81 -23.44
CA THR A 188 6.06 0.40 -24.28
C THR A 188 7.10 0.34 -25.39
N LYS A 189 6.81 1.03 -26.50
CA LYS A 189 7.80 1.25 -27.59
C LYS A 189 8.78 2.37 -27.28
N HIS A 190 8.32 3.37 -26.52
CA HIS A 190 9.10 4.54 -26.15
C HIS A 190 8.84 4.85 -24.68
N PHE A 191 9.89 4.94 -23.87
CA PHE A 191 9.76 5.30 -22.48
C PHE A 191 9.03 6.66 -22.36
N PRO A 192 8.10 6.86 -21.41
CA PRO A 192 7.41 8.13 -21.27
C PRO A 192 8.39 9.30 -21.02
N GLU A 193 8.24 10.38 -21.79
CA GLU A 193 9.09 11.57 -21.70
C GLU A 193 8.23 12.82 -21.49
N PHE A 194 8.62 13.67 -20.53
CA PHE A 194 7.95 14.94 -20.25
C PHE A 194 8.88 15.90 -19.52
N ALA A 195 8.53 17.19 -19.54
CA ALA A 195 9.19 18.23 -18.77
C ALA A 195 8.34 18.65 -17.57
N LEU A 196 9.00 18.95 -16.46
CA LEU A 196 8.38 19.48 -15.23
C LEU A 196 9.00 20.82 -14.89
N GLU A 197 8.19 21.77 -14.43
CA GLU A 197 8.70 23.00 -13.83
C GLU A 197 8.84 22.81 -12.31
N VAL A 198 10.06 22.97 -11.80
CA VAL A 198 10.42 22.79 -10.38
C VAL A 198 11.29 23.98 -9.95
N ASP A 199 10.79 24.80 -9.04
CA ASP A 199 11.50 25.98 -8.51
C ASP A 199 12.12 26.87 -9.63
N ASP A 200 11.30 27.22 -10.64
CA ASP A 200 11.68 28.00 -11.83
C ASP A 200 12.71 27.33 -12.76
N GLN A 201 12.90 26.01 -12.63
CA GLN A 201 13.74 25.20 -13.51
C GLN A 201 12.94 24.11 -14.23
N THR A 202 13.18 23.96 -15.53
CA THR A 202 12.65 22.85 -16.32
C THR A 202 13.50 21.59 -16.09
N VAL A 203 12.85 20.53 -15.61
CA VAL A 203 13.44 19.19 -15.43
C VAL A 203 12.86 18.24 -16.45
N GLU A 204 13.70 17.76 -17.37
CA GLU A 204 13.32 16.69 -18.30
C GLU A 204 13.36 15.33 -17.59
N VAL A 205 12.26 14.60 -17.68
CA VAL A 205 12.11 13.23 -17.19
C VAL A 205 12.02 12.30 -18.39
N ASN A 206 13.02 11.43 -18.51
CA ASN A 206 13.14 10.39 -19.55
C ASN A 206 13.81 9.14 -18.93
N GLU A 207 13.98 8.07 -19.72
CA GLU A 207 14.59 6.82 -19.22
C GLU A 207 15.94 7.06 -18.55
N GLN A 208 16.83 7.82 -19.22
CA GLN A 208 18.17 8.10 -18.70
C GLN A 208 18.10 8.83 -17.36
N ARG A 209 17.21 9.81 -17.22
CA ARG A 209 17.02 10.55 -15.97
C ARG A 209 16.48 9.63 -14.87
N VAL A 210 15.46 8.82 -15.14
CA VAL A 210 14.90 7.89 -14.15
C VAL A 210 15.97 6.90 -13.67
N MET A 211 16.81 6.39 -14.57
CA MET A 211 17.89 5.47 -14.22
C MET A 211 18.99 6.13 -13.38
N SER A 212 19.35 7.39 -13.68
CA SER A 212 20.34 8.13 -12.87
C SER A 212 19.79 8.47 -11.48
N GLU A 213 18.51 8.83 -11.37
CA GLU A 213 17.88 9.11 -10.09
C GLU A 213 17.70 7.83 -9.25
N LEU A 214 17.40 6.68 -9.87
CA LEU A 214 17.39 5.39 -9.17
C LEU A 214 18.76 5.06 -8.58
N GLU A 215 19.84 5.34 -9.32
CA GLU A 215 21.20 5.14 -8.82
C GLU A 215 21.52 6.08 -7.63
N LEU A 216 21.10 7.34 -7.69
CA LEU A 216 21.22 8.28 -6.55
C LEU A 216 20.45 7.77 -5.32
N VAL A 217 19.21 7.32 -5.52
CA VAL A 217 18.38 6.73 -4.46
C VAL A 217 19.06 5.49 -3.88
N ARG A 218 19.63 4.62 -4.71
CA ARG A 218 20.37 3.43 -4.26
C ARG A 218 21.55 3.81 -3.38
N GLN A 219 22.33 4.83 -3.76
CA GLN A 219 23.46 5.30 -2.95
C GLN A 219 23.00 5.85 -1.60
N PHE A 220 21.91 6.62 -1.57
CA PHE A 220 21.33 7.08 -0.31
C PHE A 220 20.89 5.92 0.58
N LEU A 221 20.11 4.98 0.04
CA LEU A 221 19.58 3.85 0.81
C LEU A 221 20.72 2.99 1.38
N ASN A 222 21.72 2.65 0.55
CA ASN A 222 22.86 1.83 0.98
C ASN A 222 23.69 2.44 2.11
N ASN A 223 23.62 3.76 2.30
CA ASN A 223 24.35 4.48 3.34
C ASN A 223 23.43 5.03 4.44
N SER A 224 22.15 4.66 4.47
CA SER A 224 21.21 5.15 5.48
C SER A 224 21.33 4.35 6.78
N ASP A 225 21.43 5.07 7.91
CA ASP A 225 21.37 4.47 9.25
C ASP A 225 19.92 4.27 9.77
N SER A 226 18.89 4.53 8.94
CA SER A 226 17.51 4.27 9.34
C SER A 226 17.33 2.78 9.70
N PRO A 227 16.73 2.43 10.84
CA PRO A 227 16.52 1.03 11.21
C PRO A 227 15.72 0.26 10.16
N VAL A 228 16.16 -0.95 9.85
CA VAL A 228 15.43 -1.88 8.97
C VAL A 228 14.41 -2.65 9.80
N VAL A 229 13.14 -2.53 9.44
CA VAL A 229 12.00 -3.11 10.15
C VAL A 229 10.98 -3.66 9.15
N PHE A 230 10.00 -4.43 9.61
CA PHE A 230 8.88 -4.82 8.75
C PHE A 230 7.93 -3.64 8.54
N CYS A 231 7.84 -3.16 7.30
CA CYS A 231 7.10 -1.97 6.90
C CYS A 231 5.82 -2.35 6.12
N HIS A 232 4.81 -1.48 6.19
CA HIS A 232 3.62 -1.57 5.35
C HIS A 232 3.96 -1.19 3.89
N ASN A 233 4.76 -0.13 3.73
CA ASN A 233 5.21 0.52 2.50
C ASN A 233 4.14 1.27 1.68
N ASP A 234 2.85 1.00 1.91
CA ASP A 234 1.75 1.64 1.17
C ASP A 234 0.59 2.14 2.06
N LEU A 235 0.90 2.96 3.07
CA LEU A 235 -0.05 3.37 4.11
C LEU A 235 -0.75 4.71 3.80
N HIS A 236 -1.55 4.74 2.73
CA HIS A 236 -2.46 5.84 2.41
C HIS A 236 -3.81 5.71 3.16
N GLN A 237 -4.64 6.77 3.16
CA GLN A 237 -5.93 6.83 3.86
C GLN A 237 -6.88 5.66 3.55
N GLY A 238 -6.86 5.15 2.32
CA GLY A 238 -7.69 4.03 1.87
C GLY A 238 -7.31 2.70 2.52
N ASN A 239 -6.06 2.54 2.95
CA ASN A 239 -5.53 1.35 3.61
C ASN A 239 -5.63 1.42 5.14
N ILE A 240 -6.30 2.44 5.68
CA ILE A 240 -6.54 2.62 7.11
C ILE A 240 -8.04 2.62 7.36
N LEU A 241 -8.54 1.57 8.00
CA LEU A 241 -9.92 1.43 8.39
C LEU A 241 -10.17 2.03 9.78
N LEU A 242 -11.28 2.75 9.92
CA LEU A 242 -11.84 3.19 11.20
C LEU A 242 -13.08 2.33 11.52
N PRO A 243 -12.96 1.36 12.45
CA PRO A 243 -14.09 0.55 12.91
C PRO A 243 -15.22 1.42 13.46
N GLU A 244 -16.48 1.06 13.19
CA GLU A 244 -17.66 1.82 13.67
C GLU A 244 -17.62 2.06 15.19
N GLU A 245 -17.28 1.03 15.96
CA GLU A 245 -17.13 1.09 17.42
C GLU A 245 -16.03 2.03 17.93
N SER A 246 -15.11 2.42 17.05
CA SER A 246 -14.02 3.35 17.33
C SER A 246 -14.31 4.77 16.84
N GLN A 247 -15.41 5.03 16.13
CA GLN A 247 -15.66 6.35 15.51
C GLN A 247 -15.79 7.49 16.53
N ASP A 248 -16.47 7.29 17.66
CA ASP A 248 -16.70 8.35 18.65
C ASP A 248 -15.42 8.86 19.35
N ARG A 249 -14.36 8.04 19.40
CA ARG A 249 -13.15 8.36 20.18
C ARG A 249 -11.83 8.06 19.47
N CYS A 250 -11.88 7.58 18.23
CA CYS A 250 -10.75 6.97 17.50
C CYS A 250 -9.89 6.11 18.44
N LYS A 251 -10.49 5.06 19.00
CA LYS A 251 -9.79 4.20 19.96
C LYS A 251 -8.70 3.37 19.29
N ASP A 252 -9.00 2.85 18.11
CA ASP A 252 -8.07 2.09 17.28
C ASP A 252 -8.35 2.33 15.79
N VAL A 253 -7.37 1.97 14.98
CA VAL A 253 -7.44 1.89 13.51
C VAL A 253 -6.98 0.50 13.09
N VAL A 254 -7.40 0.05 11.91
CA VAL A 254 -6.96 -1.23 11.34
C VAL A 254 -6.29 -0.98 10.01
N PHE A 255 -5.04 -1.41 9.88
CA PHE A 255 -4.34 -1.36 8.59
C PHE A 255 -4.73 -2.58 7.77
N ILE A 256 -4.83 -2.40 6.46
CA ILE A 256 -5.17 -3.44 5.49
C ILE A 256 -4.28 -3.29 4.25
N ASP A 257 -4.33 -4.29 3.37
CA ASP A 257 -3.64 -4.29 2.08
C ASP A 257 -2.10 -4.29 2.17
N TYR A 258 -1.56 -5.34 2.82
CA TYR A 258 -0.13 -5.56 3.04
C TYR A 258 0.61 -6.10 1.81
N GLU A 259 0.14 -5.85 0.59
CA GLU A 259 0.72 -6.45 -0.63
C GLU A 259 2.12 -5.91 -0.98
N TYR A 260 2.44 -4.69 -0.52
CA TYR A 260 3.74 -4.03 -0.63
C TYR A 260 4.64 -4.29 0.59
N SER A 261 4.17 -5.02 1.60
CA SER A 261 4.88 -5.13 2.87
C SER A 261 6.13 -6.02 2.79
N SER A 262 7.22 -5.53 3.36
CA SER A 262 8.54 -6.16 3.32
C SER A 262 9.41 -5.60 4.44
N TYR A 263 10.60 -6.15 4.65
CA TYR A 263 11.60 -5.44 5.44
C TYR A 263 12.14 -4.28 4.63
N ASN A 264 12.08 -3.08 5.21
CA ASN A 264 12.51 -1.84 4.58
C ASN A 264 12.98 -0.87 5.68
N TYR A 265 13.51 0.28 5.27
CA TYR A 265 13.85 1.35 6.19
C TYR A 265 12.59 1.89 6.87
N ARG A 266 12.58 1.95 8.20
CA ARG A 266 11.50 2.55 8.99
C ARG A 266 11.12 3.94 8.48
N ALA A 267 12.14 4.75 8.17
CA ALA A 267 11.98 6.10 7.68
C ALA A 267 11.19 6.17 6.37
N PHE A 268 11.32 5.17 5.49
CA PHE A 268 10.55 5.07 4.25
C PHE A 268 9.05 4.96 4.55
N ASP A 269 8.65 4.08 5.47
CA ASP A 269 7.22 3.84 5.75
C ASP A 269 6.56 5.07 6.39
N ILE A 270 7.29 5.76 7.26
CA ILE A 270 6.84 7.01 7.89
C ILE A 270 6.77 8.14 6.85
N ALA A 271 7.83 8.32 6.04
CA ALA A 271 7.87 9.34 4.98
C ALA A 271 6.77 9.13 3.95
N ASN A 272 6.50 7.87 3.61
CA ASN A 272 5.43 7.51 2.69
C ASN A 272 4.09 7.97 3.27
N HIS A 273 3.79 7.56 4.50
CA HIS A 273 2.55 7.97 5.16
C HIS A 273 2.40 9.50 5.23
N PHE A 274 3.47 10.26 5.49
CA PHE A 274 3.42 11.72 5.48
C PHE A 274 3.18 12.32 4.09
N ASN A 275 3.74 11.73 3.03
CA ASN A 275 3.41 12.15 1.68
C ASN A 275 1.93 11.91 1.35
N GLU A 276 1.34 10.82 1.84
CA GLU A 276 -0.08 10.50 1.63
C GLU A 276 -1.04 11.50 2.29
N TRP A 277 -0.59 12.38 3.19
CA TRP A 277 -1.42 13.46 3.71
C TRP A 277 -1.77 14.49 2.63
N MET A 278 -0.93 14.61 1.60
CA MET A 278 -1.14 15.54 0.49
C MET A 278 -2.12 15.01 -0.55
N PHE A 279 -2.35 13.69 -0.62
CA PHE A 279 -3.10 13.07 -1.71
C PHE A 279 -4.51 12.67 -1.27
N ASP A 280 -5.50 13.03 -2.08
CA ASP A 280 -6.86 12.52 -1.96
C ASP A 280 -7.27 11.78 -3.23
N TYR A 281 -7.53 10.48 -3.09
CA TYR A 281 -7.93 9.58 -4.18
C TYR A 281 -9.44 9.39 -4.26
N ALA A 282 -10.23 9.96 -3.34
CA ALA A 282 -11.68 9.86 -3.33
C ALA A 282 -12.34 10.86 -4.29
N VAL A 283 -11.77 11.01 -5.49
CA VAL A 283 -12.18 12.01 -6.49
C VAL A 283 -12.69 11.29 -7.74
N SER A 284 -13.95 11.54 -8.10
CA SER A 284 -14.59 10.88 -9.25
C SER A 284 -14.30 11.53 -10.60
N SER A 285 -13.77 12.76 -10.62
CA SER A 285 -13.39 13.46 -11.84
C SER A 285 -11.91 13.22 -12.15
N SER A 286 -11.56 13.19 -13.44
CA SER A 286 -10.16 13.25 -13.90
C SER A 286 -9.41 14.40 -13.20
N PRO A 287 -8.16 14.20 -12.73
CA PRO A 287 -7.30 13.02 -12.96
C PRO A 287 -7.56 11.81 -12.04
N GLY A 288 -8.62 11.83 -11.22
CA GLY A 288 -8.95 10.78 -10.25
C GLY A 288 -8.31 11.00 -8.88
N PHE A 289 -7.64 12.15 -8.69
CA PHE A 289 -7.04 12.55 -7.43
C PHE A 289 -6.89 14.07 -7.35
N VAL A 290 -6.69 14.59 -6.14
CA VAL A 290 -6.20 15.96 -5.89
C VAL A 290 -4.98 15.93 -4.98
N VAL A 291 -4.12 16.94 -5.12
CA VAL A 291 -2.91 17.08 -4.31
C VAL A 291 -2.84 18.46 -3.70
N SER A 292 -2.68 18.49 -2.38
CA SER A 292 -2.55 19.69 -1.55
C SER A 292 -1.21 19.67 -0.84
N SER A 293 -0.20 20.32 -1.42
CA SER A 293 1.15 20.34 -0.85
C SER A 293 1.23 20.94 0.57
N GLU A 294 0.29 21.84 0.89
CA GLU A 294 0.10 22.46 2.20
C GLU A 294 -0.34 21.48 3.29
N HIS A 295 -0.84 20.30 2.92
CA HIS A 295 -1.24 19.25 3.86
C HIS A 295 -0.09 18.33 4.30
N PHE A 296 1.10 18.47 3.72
CA PHE A 296 2.27 17.77 4.24
C PHE A 296 2.46 18.13 5.74
N PRO A 297 2.63 17.16 6.64
CA PRO A 297 2.68 17.44 8.07
C PRO A 297 3.85 18.39 8.39
N ASN A 298 3.52 19.53 9.00
CA ASN A 298 4.53 20.43 9.54
C ASN A 298 5.31 19.76 10.69
N GLU A 299 6.41 20.38 11.10
CA GLU A 299 7.29 19.85 12.15
C GLU A 299 6.56 19.50 13.45
N SER A 300 5.58 20.30 13.87
CA SER A 300 4.81 20.02 15.09
C SER A 300 3.94 18.76 14.93
N SER A 301 3.29 18.59 13.78
CA SER A 301 2.50 17.40 13.45
C SER A 301 3.38 16.15 13.33
N GLN A 302 4.56 16.26 12.72
CA GLN A 302 5.51 15.14 12.62
C GLN A 302 6.02 14.72 14.01
N LYS A 303 6.40 15.68 14.86
CA LYS A 303 6.83 15.39 16.24
C LYS A 303 5.73 14.79 17.09
N LEU A 304 4.47 15.19 16.87
CA LEU A 304 3.33 14.53 17.51
C LEU A 304 3.24 13.06 17.07
N PHE A 305 3.33 12.78 15.77
CA PHE A 305 3.35 11.41 15.24
C PHE A 305 4.50 10.60 15.86
N PHE A 306 5.72 11.13 15.85
CA PHE A 306 6.89 10.49 16.45
C PHE A 306 6.73 10.21 17.95
N SER A 307 6.10 11.12 18.68
CA SER A 307 5.83 10.91 20.11
C SER A 307 4.88 9.73 20.36
N GLY A 308 3.87 9.53 19.49
CA GLY A 308 2.99 8.36 19.52
C GLY A 308 3.73 7.08 19.18
N TYR A 309 4.56 7.12 18.13
CA TYR A 309 5.42 6.03 17.71
C TYR A 309 6.37 5.58 18.83
N LEU A 310 7.13 6.52 19.42
CA LEU A 310 8.07 6.23 20.51
C LEU A 310 7.37 5.74 21.78
N LYS A 311 6.21 6.31 22.13
CA LYS A 311 5.42 5.85 23.29
C LYS A 311 5.02 4.38 23.15
N GLU A 312 4.57 3.96 21.96
CA GLU A 312 4.23 2.56 21.72
C GLU A 312 5.45 1.64 21.81
N LEU A 313 6.62 2.13 21.40
CA LEU A 313 7.89 1.43 21.60
C LEU A 313 8.40 1.46 23.05
N GLN A 314 7.68 2.12 23.96
CA GLN A 314 8.10 2.34 25.35
C GLN A 314 9.45 3.06 25.44
N ARG A 315 9.69 3.98 24.49
CA ARG A 315 10.89 4.83 24.43
C ARG A 315 10.53 6.26 24.83
N PRO A 316 11.45 7.00 25.47
CA PRO A 316 11.22 8.40 25.81
C PRO A 316 11.10 9.24 24.54
N ALA A 317 10.10 10.12 24.48
CA ALA A 317 9.93 11.13 23.45
C ALA A 317 10.58 12.45 23.89
N SER A 318 11.90 12.42 24.12
CA SER A 318 12.69 13.63 24.42
C SER A 318 12.85 14.50 23.18
N GLY A 319 13.14 15.80 23.35
CA GLY A 319 13.43 16.70 22.23
C GLY A 319 14.47 16.12 21.26
N GLU A 320 15.61 15.64 21.78
CA GLU A 320 16.67 15.00 20.98
C GLU A 320 16.17 13.79 20.17
N SER A 321 15.35 12.92 20.77
CA SER A 321 14.83 11.74 20.06
C SER A 321 13.84 12.11 18.94
N LEU A 322 13.10 13.21 19.12
CA LEU A 322 12.16 13.72 18.13
C LEU A 322 12.91 14.42 16.99
N GLU A 323 13.97 15.19 17.29
CA GLU A 323 14.85 15.77 16.26
C GLU A 323 15.54 14.68 15.44
N ALA A 324 16.04 13.62 16.09
CA ALA A 324 16.70 12.52 15.41
C ALA A 324 15.76 11.81 14.41
N LEU A 325 14.50 11.55 14.81
CA LEU A 325 13.49 10.99 13.91
C LEU A 325 13.11 11.95 12.78
N TYR A 326 13.03 13.24 13.06
CA TYR A 326 12.76 14.26 12.04
C TYR A 326 13.85 14.29 10.96
N ALA A 327 15.12 14.28 11.37
CA ALA A 327 16.26 14.22 10.46
C ALA A 327 16.31 12.88 9.68
N GLU A 328 16.05 11.75 10.36
CA GLU A 328 16.01 10.42 9.76
C GLU A 328 14.98 10.33 8.61
N VAL A 329 13.79 10.89 8.79
CA VAL A 329 12.68 10.80 7.82
C VAL A 329 12.87 11.73 6.62
N ALA A 330 13.54 12.88 6.78
CA ALA A 330 13.61 13.94 5.78
C ALA A 330 14.14 13.47 4.41
N GLY A 331 15.19 12.65 4.38
CA GLY A 331 15.77 12.13 3.14
C GLY A 331 14.89 11.10 2.42
N PHE A 332 13.95 10.47 3.13
CA PHE A 332 13.05 9.46 2.56
C PHE A 332 11.79 10.07 1.92
N VAL A 333 11.42 11.30 2.27
CA VAL A 333 10.28 12.03 1.68
C VAL A 333 10.34 12.13 0.15
N PRO A 334 11.45 12.56 -0.47
CA PRO A 334 11.58 12.49 -1.92
C PRO A 334 11.57 11.04 -2.43
N ILE A 335 12.25 10.11 -1.74
CA ILE A 335 12.41 8.72 -2.20
C ILE A 335 11.06 8.00 -2.39
N THR A 336 10.11 8.20 -1.47
CA THR A 336 8.79 7.57 -1.61
C THR A 336 7.99 8.17 -2.77
N ASN A 337 8.17 9.48 -3.05
CA ASN A 337 7.57 10.09 -4.23
C ASN A 337 8.19 9.53 -5.52
N PHE A 338 9.52 9.37 -5.59
CA PHE A 338 10.17 8.71 -6.73
C PHE A 338 9.66 7.28 -6.95
N PHE A 339 9.55 6.51 -5.86
CA PHE A 339 9.04 5.14 -5.89
C PHE A 339 7.65 5.06 -6.54
N TRP A 340 6.69 5.87 -6.06
CA TRP A 340 5.33 5.89 -6.62
C TRP A 340 5.25 6.55 -7.99
N ALA A 341 6.14 7.50 -8.31
CA ALA A 341 6.20 8.09 -9.64
C ALA A 341 6.53 7.04 -10.71
N VAL A 342 7.53 6.19 -10.46
CA VAL A 342 7.89 5.11 -11.39
C VAL A 342 6.80 4.05 -11.46
N TRP A 343 6.16 3.71 -10.33
CA TRP A 343 4.97 2.84 -10.35
C TRP A 343 3.86 3.44 -11.22
N GLY A 344 3.61 4.75 -11.12
CA GLY A 344 2.64 5.48 -11.94
C GLY A 344 2.95 5.41 -13.42
N LEU A 345 4.22 5.53 -13.83
CA LEU A 345 4.62 5.36 -15.24
C LEU A 345 4.26 3.98 -15.78
N LEU A 346 4.49 2.92 -14.99
CA LEU A 346 4.11 1.57 -15.39
C LEU A 346 2.58 1.45 -15.49
N GLN A 347 1.84 1.93 -14.48
CA GLN A 347 0.38 1.84 -14.49
C GLN A 347 -0.25 2.62 -15.64
N PHE A 348 0.34 3.73 -16.08
CA PHE A 348 -0.12 4.46 -17.25
C PHE A 348 -0.16 3.57 -18.51
N GLU A 349 0.82 2.68 -18.69
CA GLU A 349 0.89 1.80 -19.86
C GLU A 349 -0.01 0.56 -19.72
N ILE A 350 -0.15 0.01 -18.51
CA ILE A 350 -0.77 -1.33 -18.33
C ILE A 350 -2.14 -1.32 -17.64
N SER A 351 -2.50 -0.25 -16.94
CA SER A 351 -3.67 -0.25 -16.07
C SER A 351 -4.96 0.01 -16.88
N PRO A 352 -6.00 -0.82 -16.71
CA PRO A 352 -7.31 -0.56 -17.30
C PRO A 352 -8.18 0.39 -16.46
N ILE A 353 -7.65 0.92 -15.35
CA ILE A 353 -8.40 1.73 -14.39
C ILE A 353 -8.53 3.15 -14.90
N ASP A 354 -9.73 3.73 -14.77
CA ASP A 354 -10.02 5.13 -15.10
C ASP A 354 -9.42 6.07 -14.03
N PHE A 355 -8.11 6.25 -14.11
CA PHE A 355 -7.26 7.09 -13.27
C PHE A 355 -6.09 7.61 -14.12
N ASP A 356 -5.79 8.91 -14.06
CA ASP A 356 -4.71 9.49 -14.85
C ASP A 356 -3.35 9.22 -14.20
N PHE A 357 -2.82 8.02 -14.46
CA PHE A 357 -1.55 7.56 -13.92
C PHE A 357 -0.35 8.39 -14.42
N LEU A 358 -0.44 8.99 -15.61
CA LEU A 358 0.63 9.85 -16.12
C LEU A 358 0.67 11.16 -15.35
N GLU A 359 -0.47 11.78 -15.11
CA GLU A 359 -0.54 12.98 -14.28
C GLU A 359 -0.13 12.69 -12.83
N PHE A 360 -0.53 11.54 -12.28
CA PHE A 360 -0.05 11.08 -10.97
C PHE A 360 1.48 10.95 -10.93
N ALA A 361 2.07 10.31 -11.93
CA ALA A 361 3.51 10.16 -12.03
C ALA A 361 4.22 11.52 -12.12
N LYS A 362 3.71 12.45 -12.94
CA LYS A 362 4.25 13.81 -13.06
C LYS A 362 4.23 14.55 -11.73
N VAL A 363 3.12 14.52 -11.00
CA VAL A 363 3.00 15.19 -9.69
C VAL A 363 3.97 14.57 -8.68
N ARG A 364 4.08 13.24 -8.63
CA ARG A 364 5.05 12.55 -7.77
C ARG A 364 6.50 12.88 -8.15
N PHE A 365 6.85 12.92 -9.44
CA PHE A 365 8.18 13.37 -9.87
C PHE A 365 8.44 14.83 -9.52
N HIS A 366 7.47 15.73 -9.67
CA HIS A 366 7.61 17.13 -9.25
C HIS A 366 7.93 17.21 -7.75
N LEU A 367 7.20 16.48 -6.90
CA LEU A 367 7.46 16.41 -5.46
C LEU A 367 8.82 15.79 -5.13
N TYR A 368 9.25 14.78 -5.88
CA TYR A 368 10.59 14.20 -5.78
C TYR A 368 11.66 15.26 -6.06
N PHE A 369 11.63 15.90 -7.23
CA PHE A 369 12.64 16.86 -7.65
C PHE A 369 12.70 18.08 -6.74
N LYS A 370 11.54 18.61 -6.31
CA LYS A 370 11.44 19.70 -5.34
C LYS A 370 12.14 19.39 -4.02
N ASN A 371 12.11 18.14 -3.58
CA ASN A 371 12.71 17.70 -2.32
C ASN A 371 14.04 16.95 -2.49
N ARG A 372 14.51 16.76 -3.73
CA ARG A 372 15.73 16.00 -4.09
C ARG A 372 16.97 16.52 -3.36
N ARG A 373 17.04 17.82 -3.10
CA ARG A 373 18.13 18.47 -2.36
C ARG A 373 18.41 17.83 -0.99
N ALA A 374 17.42 17.22 -0.34
CA ALA A 374 17.61 16.53 0.93
C ALA A 374 18.50 15.28 0.77
N ILE A 375 18.30 14.50 -0.30
CA ILE A 375 19.13 13.34 -0.65
C ILE A 375 20.55 13.81 -0.97
N CYS A 376 20.67 14.86 -1.80
CA CYS A 376 21.96 15.40 -2.19
C CYS A 376 22.75 15.96 -1.00
N ALA A 377 22.10 16.68 -0.09
CA ALA A 377 22.73 17.21 1.11
C ALA A 377 23.27 16.09 2.01
N TYR A 378 22.48 15.03 2.23
CA TYR A 378 22.89 13.85 2.99
C TYR A 378 24.14 13.19 2.38
N LEU A 379 24.12 12.94 1.06
CA LEU A 379 25.24 12.30 0.38
C LEU A 379 26.49 13.20 0.35
N LYS A 380 26.34 14.53 0.18
CA LYS A 380 27.46 15.48 0.26
C LYS A 380 28.11 15.50 1.65
N GLU A 381 27.33 15.37 2.72
CA GLU A 381 27.84 15.31 4.09
C GLU A 381 28.58 13.99 4.36
N LEU A 382 28.01 12.87 3.89
CA LEU A 382 28.60 11.55 4.01
C LEU A 382 29.95 11.45 3.26
N TYR A 383 29.95 11.83 1.99
CA TYR A 383 31.15 11.88 1.16
C TYR A 383 31.79 13.26 1.32
N GLN A 384 32.44 13.50 2.46
CA GLN A 384 33.28 14.69 2.70
C GLN A 384 34.01 15.04 1.39
N VAL A 385 33.66 16.18 0.78
CA VAL A 385 33.88 16.61 -0.64
C VAL A 385 35.27 16.30 -1.22
N GLY A 386 35.63 15.03 -1.39
CA GLY A 386 37.01 14.62 -1.65
C GLY A 386 37.23 13.12 -1.77
N VAL A 387 36.33 12.28 -1.23
CA VAL A 387 36.26 10.88 -1.66
C VAL A 387 35.43 10.86 -2.94
N ASP A 388 36.11 10.91 -4.08
CA ASP A 388 35.51 10.79 -5.40
C ASP A 388 35.01 9.34 -5.57
N GLU A 389 33.90 9.00 -4.89
CA GLU A 389 33.25 7.72 -5.13
C GLU A 389 32.77 7.76 -6.59
N PRO A 390 33.32 6.91 -7.48
CA PRO A 390 33.26 7.17 -8.92
C PRO A 390 31.83 7.36 -9.42
N GLY A 391 31.48 8.61 -9.77
CA GLY A 391 30.17 8.95 -10.31
C GLY A 391 29.16 9.56 -9.32
N VAL A 392 29.35 9.46 -7.99
CA VAL A 392 28.42 10.08 -7.03
C VAL A 392 28.42 11.60 -7.16
N ASN A 393 29.60 12.22 -7.27
CA ASN A 393 29.69 13.65 -7.54
C ASN A 393 28.94 14.02 -8.83
N ARG A 394 29.05 13.21 -9.90
CA ARG A 394 28.28 13.43 -11.14
C ARG A 394 26.77 13.29 -10.95
N LEU A 395 26.30 12.41 -10.06
CA LEU A 395 24.87 12.25 -9.75
C LEU A 395 24.34 13.39 -8.86
N ILE A 396 25.18 13.91 -7.98
CA ILE A 396 24.84 15.04 -7.10
C ILE A 396 24.88 16.35 -7.90
N GLU A 397 25.92 16.55 -8.71
CA GLU A 397 26.18 17.71 -9.58
C GLU A 397 25.41 17.66 -10.90
N SER A 398 24.74 16.55 -11.24
CA SER A 398 23.70 16.55 -12.28
C SER A 398 22.48 17.33 -11.78
N GLU A 399 22.69 18.58 -11.39
CA GLU A 399 21.72 19.64 -11.56
C GLU A 399 21.53 19.84 -13.07
N PRO A 400 20.30 20.09 -13.53
CA PRO A 400 20.04 20.22 -14.96
C PRO A 400 20.82 21.43 -15.49
N ILE A 401 21.63 21.22 -16.52
CA ILE A 401 22.21 22.30 -17.31
C ILE A 401 21.02 23.00 -17.99
N ALA A 402 20.51 24.05 -17.37
CA ALA A 402 19.68 25.05 -18.04
C ALA A 402 20.62 26.16 -18.54
N THR A 403 20.87 26.18 -19.85
CA THR A 403 21.19 27.40 -20.59
C THR A 403 20.36 27.46 -21.84
#